data_AF-A0A4Y2SZ60-F1
#
_entry.id   AF-A0A4Y2SZ60-F1
#
_cell.length_a   1.000
_cell.length_b   1.000
_cell.length_c   1.000
_cell.angle_alpha   90.00
_cell.angle_beta   90.00
_cell.angle_gamma   90.00
#
_symmetry.space_group_name_H-M   'P 1'
#
loop_
_entity.id
_entity.type
_entity.pdbx_description
1 polymer ?
#
loop_
_entity_poly.entity_id
_entity_poly.type
_entity_poly.pdbx_seq_one_letter_code
_entity_poly.pdbx_strand_id
1 'polypeptide(L)'
;MIENSSIDEAVYAIIKIMNDAANAAISKAHNSGRKQNKPWWNQDCQMALNRQDKAWSIFRSYPTTSNLIAFKMARAEFRRIRRRSERASWINYISTITYSTSSHKLW
;
A
#
# COMPACT_ATOMS: atom_id res chain seq x y z
N MET A 1 2.09 -1.15 -56.56
CA MET A 1 1.78 -1.12 -55.12
C MET A 1 2.94 -1.84 -54.44
N ILE A 2 3.75 -1.12 -53.67
CA ILE A 2 4.97 -1.67 -53.05
C ILE A 2 4.51 -2.53 -51.86
N GLU A 3 4.95 -3.78 -51.79
CA GLU A 3 4.55 -4.76 -50.76
C GLU A 3 5.11 -4.36 -49.37
N ASN A 4 4.38 -3.49 -48.67
CA ASN A 4 4.70 -3.07 -47.29
C ASN A 4 4.63 -4.23 -46.29
N SER A 5 4.00 -5.35 -46.65
CA SER A 5 3.87 -6.54 -45.81
C SER A 5 5.21 -7.11 -45.34
N SER A 6 6.26 -7.00 -46.16
CA SER A 6 7.60 -7.51 -45.80
C SER A 6 8.28 -6.66 -44.72
N ILE A 7 8.10 -5.33 -44.77
CA ILE A 7 8.66 -4.42 -43.76
C ILE A 7 7.90 -4.59 -42.44
N ASP A 8 6.58 -4.67 -42.50
CA ASP A 8 5.74 -4.87 -41.32
C ASP A 8 6.04 -6.21 -40.63
N GLU A 9 6.31 -7.27 -41.40
CA GLU A 9 6.70 -8.58 -40.90
C GLU A 9 8.08 -8.55 -40.22
N ALA A 10 9.06 -7.86 -40.83
CA ALA A 10 10.37 -7.66 -40.23
C ALA A 10 10.31 -6.87 -38.92
N VAL A 11 9.51 -5.79 -38.89
CA VAL A 11 9.29 -4.97 -37.68
C VAL A 11 8.62 -5.81 -36.59
N TYR A 12 7.61 -6.61 -36.94
CA TYR A 12 6.93 -7.49 -36.01
C TYR A 12 7.87 -8.53 -35.40
N ALA A 13 8.72 -9.15 -36.22
CA ALA A 13 9.70 -10.14 -35.76
C ALA A 13 10.68 -9.55 -34.74
N ILE A 14 11.18 -8.34 -34.98
CA ILE A 14 12.09 -7.65 -34.06
C ILE A 14 11.39 -7.31 -32.74
N ILE A 15 10.19 -6.74 -32.80
CA ILE A 15 9.40 -6.39 -31.60
C ILE A 15 9.11 -7.65 -30.77
N LYS A 16 8.78 -8.75 -31.43
CA LYS A 16 8.53 -10.03 -30.76
C LYS A 16 9.78 -10.53 -30.02
N ILE A 17 10.93 -10.55 -30.67
CA ILE A 17 12.20 -10.97 -30.05
C ILE A 17 12.56 -10.09 -28.85
N MET A 18 12.40 -8.77 -28.97
CA MET A 18 12.67 -7.83 -27.87
C MET A 18 11.75 -8.09 -26.68
N ASN A 19 10.46 -8.30 -26.92
CA ASN A 19 9.49 -8.62 -25.87
C ASN A 19 9.76 -9.99 -25.23
N ASP A 20 10.11 -11.01 -26.03
CA ASP A 20 10.40 -12.35 -25.53
C ASP A 20 11.67 -12.34 -24.66
N ALA A 21 12.73 -11.66 -25.11
CA ALA A 21 13.95 -11.46 -24.33
C ALA A 21 13.69 -10.69 -23.04
N ALA A 22 12.88 -9.63 -23.10
CA ALA A 22 12.51 -8.85 -21.92
C ALA A 22 11.69 -9.69 -20.92
N ASN A 23 10.71 -10.47 -21.38
CA ASN A 23 9.90 -11.33 -20.52
C ASN A 23 10.70 -12.49 -19.90
N ALA A 24 11.74 -12.97 -20.60
CA ALA A 24 12.63 -14.01 -20.10
C ALA A 24 13.66 -13.48 -19.08
N ALA A 25 14.19 -12.28 -19.32
CA ALA A 25 15.23 -11.68 -18.47
C ALA A 25 14.66 -10.94 -17.25
N ILE A 26 13.51 -10.29 -17.40
CA ILE A 26 12.87 -9.50 -16.35
C ILE A 26 11.75 -10.34 -15.76
N SER A 27 11.98 -10.89 -14.57
CA SER A 27 10.90 -11.49 -13.80
C SER A 27 9.81 -10.44 -13.57
N LYS A 28 8.57 -10.74 -13.97
CA LYS A 28 7.43 -9.88 -13.64
C LYS A 28 7.38 -9.77 -12.12
N ALA A 29 7.54 -8.55 -11.61
CA ALA A 29 7.49 -8.30 -10.17
C ALA A 29 6.14 -8.79 -9.62
N HIS A 30 6.14 -9.98 -9.05
CA HIS A 30 4.97 -10.50 -8.38
C HIS A 30 4.95 -9.84 -7.01
N ASN A 31 4.03 -8.89 -6.80
CA ASN A 31 3.71 -8.37 -5.46
C ASN A 31 2.98 -9.47 -4.64
N SER A 32 3.58 -10.67 -4.48
CA SER A 32 3.04 -11.80 -3.69
C SER A 32 3.07 -11.54 -2.21
N GLY A 33 3.78 -10.50 -1.78
CA GLY A 33 3.59 -9.97 -0.46
C GLY A 33 2.20 -9.36 -0.39
N ARG A 34 1.15 -10.20 -0.26
CA ARG A 34 -0.01 -9.82 0.53
C ARG A 34 0.58 -9.46 1.88
N LYS A 35 0.99 -8.20 2.05
CA LYS A 35 1.10 -7.59 3.35
C LYS A 35 -0.22 -7.98 3.98
N GLN A 36 -0.17 -8.79 5.02
CA GLN A 36 -1.34 -9.03 5.84
C GLN A 36 -1.70 -7.63 6.33
N ASN A 37 -2.54 -6.94 5.55
CA ASN A 37 -2.92 -5.58 5.80
C ASN A 37 -3.63 -5.70 7.11
N LYS A 38 -3.01 -5.10 8.13
CA LYS A 38 -3.49 -5.21 9.51
C LYS A 38 -4.99 -4.92 9.45
N PRO A 39 -5.87 -5.79 9.98
CA PRO A 39 -7.32 -5.64 9.77
C PRO A 39 -7.90 -4.28 10.20
N TRP A 40 -7.16 -3.58 11.07
CA TRP A 40 -7.43 -2.23 11.56
C TRP A 40 -6.82 -1.09 10.73
N TRP A 41 -6.00 -1.39 9.72
CA TRP A 41 -5.41 -0.40 8.83
C TRP A 41 -6.44 0.06 7.80
N ASN A 42 -6.91 1.29 7.93
CA ASN A 42 -7.91 1.90 7.07
C ASN A 42 -7.42 3.25 6.51
N GLN A 43 -8.25 3.87 5.67
CA GLN A 43 -7.94 5.15 5.05
C GLN A 43 -7.70 6.26 6.09
N ASP A 44 -8.41 6.26 7.23
CA ASP A 44 -8.19 7.22 8.31
C ASP A 44 -6.79 7.11 8.92
N CYS A 45 -6.34 5.88 9.18
CA CYS A 45 -4.98 5.60 9.65
C CYS A 45 -3.93 6.12 8.65
N GLN A 46 -4.14 5.87 7.35
CA GLN A 46 -3.23 6.34 6.31
C GLN A 46 -3.20 7.87 6.23
N MET A 47 -4.36 8.51 6.23
CA MET A 47 -4.46 9.98 6.17
C MET A 47 -3.85 10.64 7.40
N ALA A 48 -4.03 10.05 8.58
CA ALA A 48 -3.44 10.54 9.82
C ALA A 48 -1.91 10.37 9.84
N LEU A 49 -1.39 9.24 9.34
CA LEU A 49 0.04 9.03 9.17
C LEU A 49 0.64 10.06 8.20
N ASN A 50 0.01 10.28 7.04
CA ASN A 50 0.49 11.27 6.06
C ASN A 50 0.54 12.68 6.66
N ARG A 51 -0.43 13.06 7.50
CA ARG A 51 -0.41 14.35 8.21
C ARG A 51 0.73 14.43 9.23
N GLN A 52 0.97 13.35 9.98
CA GLN A 52 2.10 13.27 10.91
C GLN A 52 3.43 13.40 10.18
N ASP A 53 3.62 12.68 9.08
CA ASP A 53 4.85 12.70 8.28
C ASP A 53 5.09 14.06 7.64
N LYS A 54 4.02 14.71 7.13
CA LYS A 54 4.10 16.09 6.63
C LYS A 54 4.54 17.06 7.73
N ALA A 55 3.94 16.99 8.92
CA ALA A 55 4.32 17.84 10.04
C ALA A 55 5.75 17.57 10.52
N TRP A 56 6.19 16.31 10.51
CA TRP A 56 7.57 15.93 10.79
C TRP A 56 8.54 16.50 9.77
N SER A 57 8.23 16.39 8.48
CA SER A 57 9.06 16.95 7.39
C SER A 57 9.24 18.45 7.53
N ILE A 58 8.17 19.18 7.87
CA ILE A 58 8.21 20.63 8.10
C ILE A 58 9.09 20.95 9.32
N PHE A 59 8.85 20.29 10.45
CA PHE A 59 9.65 20.51 11.67
C PHE A 59 11.13 20.16 11.49
N ARG A 60 11.43 19.05 10.80
CA ARG A 60 12.79 18.63 10.49
C ARG A 60 13.53 19.67 9.63
N SER A 61 12.83 20.28 8.67
CA SER A 61 13.40 21.31 7.80
C SER A 61 13.53 22.66 8.52
N TYR A 62 12.55 22.99 9.36
CA TYR A 62 12.44 24.28 10.07
C TYR A 62 12.10 24.04 11.55
N PRO A 63 13.10 23.86 12.43
CA PRO A 63 12.90 23.43 13.81
C PRO A 63 12.46 24.57 14.74
N THR A 64 11.28 25.13 14.49
CA THR A 64 10.66 26.16 15.33
C THR A 64 9.74 25.53 16.38
N THR A 65 9.48 26.25 17.49
CA THR A 65 8.56 25.80 18.54
C THR A 65 7.14 25.54 18.00
N SER A 66 6.65 26.40 17.10
CA SER A 66 5.35 26.23 16.44
C SER A 66 5.30 24.92 15.64
N ASN A 67 6.32 24.63 14.85
CA ASN A 67 6.40 23.40 14.06
C ASN A 67 6.52 22.15 14.96
N LEU A 68 7.24 22.25 16.09
CA LEU A 68 7.30 21.17 17.08
C LEU A 68 5.93 20.87 17.69
N ILE A 69 5.16 21.92 18.04
CA ILE A 69 3.80 21.78 18.57
C ILE A 69 2.89 21.12 17.52
N ALA A 70 2.92 21.60 16.28
CA ALA A 70 2.13 21.04 15.18
C ALA A 70 2.44 19.55 14.95
N PHE A 71 3.72 19.16 14.95
CA PHE A 71 4.12 17.75 14.87
C PHE A 71 3.63 16.93 16.06
N LYS A 72 3.76 17.44 17.29
CA LYS A 72 3.27 16.76 18.50
C LYS A 72 1.75 16.54 18.45
N MET A 73 0.98 17.53 17.98
CA MET A 73 -0.46 17.42 17.78
C MET A 73 -0.80 16.36 16.73
N ALA A 74 -0.17 16.41 15.55
CA ALA A 74 -0.39 15.42 14.49
C ALA A 74 -0.05 13.99 14.95
N ARG A 75 1.06 13.82 15.69
CA ARG A 75 1.46 12.55 16.29
C ARG A 75 0.47 12.05 17.35
N ALA A 76 -0.11 12.96 18.14
CA ALA A 76 -1.15 12.59 19.11
C ALA A 76 -2.42 12.11 18.41
N GLU A 77 -2.85 12.81 17.35
CA GLU A 77 -4.05 12.44 16.60
C GLU A 77 -3.88 11.10 15.87
N PHE A 78 -2.72 10.87 15.23
CA PHE A 78 -2.42 9.56 14.63
C PHE A 78 -2.54 8.42 15.65
N ARG A 79 -1.98 8.58 16.86
CA ARG A 79 -2.11 7.58 17.93
C ARG A 79 -3.57 7.35 18.34
N ARG A 80 -4.38 8.41 18.39
CA ARG A 80 -5.80 8.33 18.74
C ARG A 80 -6.58 7.52 17.70
N ILE A 81 -6.40 7.86 16.42
CA ILE A 81 -7.04 7.19 15.28
C ILE A 81 -6.61 5.72 15.24
N ARG A 82 -5.30 5.44 15.35
CA ARG A 82 -4.77 4.06 15.35
C ARG A 82 -5.44 3.18 16.41
N ARG A 83 -5.48 3.64 17.67
CA ARG A 83 -6.11 2.88 18.77
C ARG A 83 -7.61 2.68 18.55
N ARG A 84 -8.30 3.67 17.99
CA ARG A 84 -9.72 3.58 17.67
C ARG A 84 -9.97 2.53 16.59
N SER A 85 -9.18 2.55 15.51
CA SER A 85 -9.30 1.57 14.42
C SER A 85 -8.94 0.16 14.88
N GLU A 86 -7.88 0.00 15.70
CA GLU A 86 -7.52 -1.27 16.34
C GLU A 86 -8.70 -1.83 17.17
N ARG A 87 -9.28 -1.00 18.03
CA ARG A 87 -10.43 -1.39 18.86
C ARG A 87 -11.66 -1.76 18.02
N ALA A 88 -12.00 -0.94 17.03
CA ALA A 88 -13.16 -1.17 16.18
C ALA A 88 -13.00 -2.46 15.37
N SER A 89 -11.83 -2.69 14.79
CA SER A 89 -11.52 -3.93 14.07
C SER A 89 -11.63 -5.15 14.98
N TRP A 90 -11.14 -5.07 16.21
CA TRP A 90 -11.23 -6.17 17.17
C TRP A 90 -12.69 -6.48 17.57
N ILE A 91 -13.47 -5.44 17.87
CA ILE A 91 -14.91 -5.59 18.18
C ILE A 91 -15.64 -6.25 17.01
N ASN A 92 -15.39 -5.78 15.78
CA ASN A 92 -16.00 -6.36 14.59
C ASN A 92 -15.60 -7.84 14.41
N TYR A 93 -14.32 -8.17 14.57
CA TYR A 93 -13.87 -9.57 14.49
C TYR A 93 -14.57 -10.46 15.51
N ILE A 94 -14.59 -10.05 16.78
CA ILE A 94 -15.29 -10.81 17.83
C ILE A 94 -16.78 -10.95 17.54
N SER A 95 -17.45 -9.92 17.00
CA SER A 95 -18.86 -10.02 16.63
C SER A 95 -19.17 -11.02 15.52
N THR A 96 -18.17 -11.43 14.71
CA THR A 96 -18.34 -12.49 13.71
C THR A 96 -18.24 -13.90 14.29
N ILE A 97 -17.72 -14.05 15.52
CA ILE A 97 -17.56 -15.35 16.17
C ILE A 97 -18.91 -15.76 16.76
N THR A 98 -19.50 -16.81 16.17
CA THR A 98 -20.73 -17.45 16.64
C THR A 98 -20.48 -18.91 17.03
N TYR A 99 -21.49 -19.60 17.59
CA TYR A 99 -21.38 -21.00 18.02
C TYR A 99 -20.95 -21.97 16.90
N SER A 100 -21.21 -21.63 15.63
CA SER A 100 -20.86 -22.44 14.47
C SER A 100 -19.45 -22.16 13.93
N THR A 101 -18.70 -21.25 14.56
CA THR A 101 -17.33 -20.93 14.16
C THR A 101 -16.40 -22.07 14.56
N SER A 102 -15.86 -22.78 13.56
CA SER A 102 -14.90 -23.88 13.79
C SER A 102 -13.63 -23.38 14.49
N SER A 103 -13.07 -24.20 15.39
CA SER A 103 -11.81 -23.94 16.09
C SER A 103 -10.63 -23.68 15.13
N HIS A 104 -10.58 -24.36 13.98
CA HIS A 104 -9.55 -24.14 12.95
C HIS A 104 -9.59 -22.72 12.36
N LYS A 105 -10.72 -22.00 12.45
CA LYS A 105 -10.77 -20.59 12.00
C LYS A 105 -10.23 -19.62 13.06
N LEU A 106 -10.09 -20.07 14.31
CA LEU A 106 -9.69 -19.24 15.45
C LEU A 106 -8.23 -19.47 15.86
N TRP A 107 -7.74 -20.71 15.74
CA TRP A 107 -6.39 -21.17 16.08
C TRP A 107 -5.60 -21.49 14.82
#